data_AF-A0A0R2V0I7-F1
#
_entry.id   AF-A0A0R2V0I7-F1
#
_cell.length_a   1.000
_cell.length_b   1.000
_cell.length_c   1.000
_cell.angle_alpha   90.00
_cell.angle_beta   90.00
_cell.angle_gamma   90.00
#
_symmetry.space_group_name_H-M   'P 1'
#
loop_
_entity.id
_entity.type
_entity.pdbx_description
1 polymer ?
#
loop_
_entity_poly.entity_id
_entity_poly.type
_entity_poly.pdbx_seq_one_letter_code
_entity_poly.pdbx_strand_id
1 'polypeptide(L)'
;MKIPSSVRELTGEIAAFIREKSPFNPEEMEPSISIGFTRITLVSHDLTERATLDIGLEASGNNKMVQFNNIVIAELKQDGIISGSQFKVALRMNNSIEQRISKYCICLSRTEPELKSNLFKPKHLNINKLKKFVANE
;
A
#
# COMPACT_ATOMS: atom_id res chain seq x y z
N MET A 1 18.23 -7.08 -8.37
CA MET A 1 18.35 -5.67 -7.93
C MET A 1 17.98 -5.63 -6.45
N LYS A 2 18.94 -5.39 -5.54
CA LYS A 2 18.63 -5.16 -4.12
C LYS A 2 18.18 -3.71 -4.01
N ILE A 3 16.92 -3.47 -3.67
CA ILE A 3 16.45 -2.13 -3.31
C ILE A 3 17.18 -1.77 -2.01
N PRO A 4 17.82 -0.59 -1.89
CA PRO A 4 18.45 -0.18 -0.64
C PRO A 4 17.43 -0.30 0.50
N SER A 5 17.85 -0.94 1.59
CA SER A 5 17.13 -0.91 2.85
C SER A 5 16.82 0.54 3.22
N SER A 6 15.62 0.77 3.76
CA SER A 6 15.05 2.08 4.08
C SER A 6 16.09 3.18 4.27
N VAL A 7 16.10 4.16 3.37
CA VAL A 7 16.92 5.37 3.52
C VAL A 7 16.44 6.08 4.78
N ARG A 8 17.24 6.02 5.84
CA ARG A 8 16.94 6.68 7.12
C ARG A 8 17.44 8.11 7.16
N GLU A 9 18.39 8.45 6.30
CA GLU A 9 19.04 9.76 6.28
C GLU A 9 19.13 10.28 4.83
N LEU A 10 18.68 11.52 4.63
CA LEU A 10 18.71 12.21 3.35
C LEU A 10 19.98 13.05 3.24
N THR A 11 21.13 12.41 3.06
CA THR A 11 22.45 13.07 3.05
C THR A 11 23.19 12.87 1.72
N GLY A 12 24.26 13.65 1.51
CA GLY A 12 25.15 13.52 0.35
C GLY A 12 24.43 13.72 -0.99
N GLU A 13 24.60 12.76 -1.90
CA GLU A 13 24.01 12.79 -3.24
C GLU A 13 22.47 12.86 -3.22
N ILE A 14 21.82 12.23 -2.23
CA ILE A 14 20.35 12.25 -2.09
C ILE A 14 19.87 13.67 -1.77
N ALA A 15 20.54 14.35 -0.83
CA ALA A 15 20.22 15.72 -0.46
C ALA A 15 20.43 16.69 -1.64
N ALA A 16 21.54 16.53 -2.37
CA ALA A 16 21.82 17.33 -3.55
C ALA A 16 20.75 17.13 -4.65
N PHE A 17 20.37 15.87 -4.91
CA PHE A 17 19.33 15.53 -5.87
C PHE A 17 17.97 16.16 -5.51
N ILE A 18 17.57 16.13 -4.23
CA ILE A 18 16.31 16.72 -3.76
C ILE A 18 16.32 18.24 -3.99
N ARG A 19 17.40 18.93 -3.62
CA ARG A 19 17.52 20.39 -3.83
C ARG A 19 17.52 20.78 -5.30
N GLU A 20 18.16 19.98 -6.15
CA GLU A 20 18.26 20.27 -7.58
C GLU A 20 16.94 20.02 -8.32
N LYS A 21 16.22 18.94 -7.97
CA LYS A 21 15.06 18.45 -8.72
C LYS A 21 13.72 18.78 -8.09
N SER A 22 13.68 19.43 -6.92
CA SER A 22 12.44 19.75 -6.24
C SER A 22 12.55 21.06 -5.45
N PRO A 23 11.42 21.71 -5.09
CA PRO A 23 11.43 22.91 -4.25
C PRO A 23 11.64 22.59 -2.76
N PHE A 24 11.88 21.33 -2.39
CA PHE A 24 11.94 20.90 -1.00
C PHE A 24 13.37 20.97 -0.45
N ASN A 25 13.46 21.33 0.83
CA ASN A 25 14.70 21.32 1.58
C ASN A 25 14.85 19.97 2.30
N PRO A 26 15.87 19.14 2.00
CA PRO A 26 16.00 17.81 2.59
C PRO A 26 16.14 17.82 4.12
N GLU A 27 16.67 18.89 4.71
CA GLU A 27 16.78 19.06 6.17
C GLU A 27 15.42 19.30 6.85
N GLU A 28 14.40 19.73 6.11
CA GLU A 28 13.03 19.90 6.62
C GLU A 28 12.19 18.63 6.43
N MET A 29 12.75 17.60 5.78
CA MET A 29 12.06 16.35 5.53
C MET A 29 12.32 15.35 6.65
N GLU A 30 11.24 14.88 7.27
CA GLU A 30 11.30 13.85 8.30
C GLU A 30 10.57 12.56 7.85
N PRO A 31 11.01 11.38 8.32
CA PRO A 31 10.28 10.14 8.09
C PRO A 31 8.87 10.19 8.71
N SER A 32 7.84 10.18 7.87
CA SER A 32 6.44 10.22 8.35
C SER A 32 5.93 8.87 8.86
N ILE A 33 6.08 7.81 8.06
CA ILE A 33 5.57 6.47 8.39
C ILE A 33 6.40 5.41 7.66
N SER A 34 6.69 4.31 8.34
CA SER A 34 7.24 3.10 7.74
C SER A 34 6.11 2.13 7.42
N ILE A 35 6.10 1.57 6.21
CA ILE A 35 5.08 0.61 5.76
C ILE A 35 5.79 -0.62 5.21
N GLY A 36 5.55 -1.77 5.84
CA GLY A 36 6.10 -3.07 5.47
C GLY A 36 5.02 -3.97 4.86
N PHE A 37 5.42 -4.77 3.88
CA PHE A 37 4.62 -5.88 3.32
C PHE A 37 5.52 -6.79 2.47
N THR A 38 5.07 -8.02 2.25
CA THR A 38 5.66 -8.91 1.25
C THR A 38 4.85 -8.80 -0.04
N ARG A 39 5.52 -8.61 -1.18
CA ARG A 39 4.88 -8.48 -2.49
C ARG A 39 5.14 -9.72 -3.35
N ILE A 40 4.07 -10.33 -3.81
CA ILE A 40 4.10 -11.29 -4.92
C ILE A 40 3.75 -10.49 -6.19
N THR A 41 4.59 -10.59 -7.22
CA THR A 41 4.34 -9.96 -8.52
C THR A 41 4.08 -11.03 -9.56
N LEU A 42 2.94 -10.92 -10.25
CA LEU A 42 2.55 -11.77 -11.35
C LEU A 42 2.69 -10.99 -12.64
N VAL A 43 3.54 -11.47 -13.53
CA VAL A 43 3.78 -10.91 -14.86
C VAL A 43 3.57 -12.00 -15.90
N SER A 44 3.05 -11.61 -17.05
CA SER A 44 2.96 -12.46 -18.23
C SER A 44 3.81 -11.87 -19.34
N HIS A 45 4.37 -12.74 -20.17
CA HIS A 45 5.00 -12.32 -21.44
C HIS A 45 3.97 -12.08 -22.53
N ASP A 46 2.81 -12.74 -22.45
CA ASP A 46 1.78 -12.75 -23.49
C ASP A 46 0.60 -11.81 -23.19
N LEU A 47 0.42 -11.47 -21.91
CA LEU A 47 -0.65 -10.56 -21.46
C LEU A 47 -0.07 -9.21 -21.10
N THR A 48 -0.77 -8.13 -21.47
CA THR A 48 -0.43 -6.75 -21.11
C THR A 48 -0.89 -6.37 -19.70
N GLU A 49 -1.11 -7.36 -18.84
CA GLU A 49 -1.49 -7.16 -17.45
C GLU A 49 -0.39 -7.54 -16.47
N ARG A 50 -0.21 -6.70 -15.45
CA ARG A 50 0.67 -6.98 -14.31
C ARG A 50 -0.14 -6.90 -13.04
N ALA A 51 -0.12 -7.98 -12.26
CA ALA A 51 -0.79 -8.03 -10.98
C ALA A 51 0.22 -8.10 -9.83
N THR A 52 -0.14 -7.55 -8.68
CA THR A 52 0.62 -7.68 -7.44
C THR A 52 -0.30 -8.03 -6.28
N LEU A 53 0.18 -8.90 -5.39
CA LEU A 53 -0.46 -9.22 -4.13
C LEU A 53 0.46 -8.78 -3.00
N ASP A 54 -0.01 -7.84 -2.19
CA ASP A 54 0.72 -7.38 -1.01
C ASP A 54 0.11 -8.02 0.23
N ILE A 55 0.92 -8.82 0.92
CA ILE A 55 0.54 -9.62 2.10
C ILE A 55 1.32 -9.16 3.33
N GLY A 56 0.75 -9.37 4.52
CA GLY A 56 1.39 -9.00 5.78
C GLY A 56 1.63 -7.49 5.89
N LEU A 57 0.63 -6.68 5.51
CA LEU A 57 0.75 -5.23 5.59
C LEU A 57 0.85 -4.78 7.06
N GLU A 58 1.92 -4.07 7.35
CA GLU A 58 2.18 -3.47 8.65
C GLU A 58 2.69 -2.04 8.50
N ALA A 59 2.52 -1.24 9.54
CA ALA A 59 3.02 0.11 9.57
C ALA A 59 3.48 0.53 10.95
N SER A 60 4.50 1.38 10.99
CA SER A 60 5.00 2.03 12.20
C SER A 60 5.21 3.52 11.98
N GLY A 61 4.78 4.32 12.95
CA GLY A 61 4.88 5.78 12.94
C GLY A 61 4.30 6.36 14.22
N ASN A 62 4.81 7.50 14.68
CA ASN A 62 4.38 8.18 15.90
C ASN A 62 4.29 7.23 17.13
N ASN A 63 5.37 6.45 17.37
CA ASN A 63 5.48 5.43 18.43
C ASN A 63 4.37 4.36 18.43
N LYS A 64 3.66 4.20 17.32
CA LYS A 64 2.57 3.24 17.16
C LYS A 64 2.88 2.27 16.05
N MET A 65 2.53 1.01 16.29
CA MET A 65 2.64 -0.07 15.31
C MET A 65 1.27 -0.68 15.06
N VAL A 66 0.96 -0.95 13.80
CA VAL A 66 -0.33 -1.48 13.36
C VAL A 66 -0.12 -2.57 12.33
N GLN A 67 -0.83 -3.68 12.50
CA GLN A 67 -0.85 -4.79 11.56
C GLN A 67 -2.25 -4.97 10.96
N PHE A 68 -2.28 -5.20 9.64
CA PHE A 68 -3.50 -5.45 8.87
C PHE A 68 -3.65 -6.96 8.63
N ASN A 69 -3.85 -7.72 9.71
CA ASN A 69 -4.00 -9.17 9.65
C ASN A 69 -5.19 -9.58 8.77
N ASN A 70 -5.02 -10.70 8.05
CA ASN A 70 -6.02 -11.33 7.18
C ASN A 70 -6.53 -10.40 6.06
N ILE A 71 -5.66 -9.51 5.57
CA ILE A 71 -5.94 -8.63 4.45
C ILE A 71 -4.82 -8.76 3.42
N VAL A 72 -5.23 -8.94 2.17
CA VAL A 72 -4.35 -8.89 1.01
C VAL A 72 -4.76 -7.68 0.16
N ILE A 73 -3.79 -6.88 -0.27
CA ILE A 73 -4.05 -5.83 -1.25
C ILE A 73 -3.64 -6.37 -2.62
N ALA A 74 -4.64 -6.68 -3.44
CA ALA A 74 -4.46 -7.01 -4.84
C ALA A 74 -4.49 -5.74 -5.70
N GLU A 75 -3.48 -5.53 -6.54
CA GLU A 75 -3.42 -4.44 -7.50
C GLU A 75 -3.22 -5.02 -8.89
N LEU A 76 -4.00 -4.55 -9.87
CA LEU A 76 -3.91 -4.96 -11.26
C LEU A 76 -3.64 -3.72 -12.13
N LYS A 77 -2.56 -3.75 -12.90
CA LYS A 77 -2.20 -2.72 -13.88
C LYS A 77 -2.44 -3.26 -15.29
N GLN A 78 -3.12 -2.47 -16.11
CA GLN A 78 -3.51 -2.83 -17.48
C GLN A 78 -3.46 -1.59 -18.37
N ASP A 79 -3.09 -1.80 -19.62
CA ASP A 79 -3.17 -0.78 -20.67
C ASP A 79 -4.62 -0.72 -21.20
N GLY A 80 -5.48 -0.04 -20.44
CA GLY A 80 -6.91 0.12 -20.76
C GLY A 80 -7.80 -1.02 -20.26
N ILE A 81 -9.02 -1.11 -20.81
CA ILE A 81 -10.00 -2.13 -20.44
C ILE A 81 -9.76 -3.38 -21.30
N ILE A 82 -9.19 -4.41 -20.69
CA ILE A 82 -8.97 -5.71 -21.34
C ILE A 82 -10.14 -6.65 -20.99
N SER A 83 -10.86 -7.11 -22.01
CA SER A 83 -11.82 -8.21 -21.87
C SER A 83 -11.08 -9.52 -21.61
N GLY A 84 -11.50 -10.30 -20.62
CA GLY A 84 -10.92 -11.63 -20.35
C GLY A 84 -9.73 -11.69 -19.39
N SER A 85 -9.46 -10.64 -18.60
CA SER A 85 -8.45 -10.69 -17.52
C SER A 85 -8.74 -11.83 -16.54
N GLN A 86 -7.89 -12.86 -16.54
CA GLN A 86 -8.01 -14.01 -15.64
C GLN A 86 -7.85 -13.57 -14.18
N PHE A 87 -7.01 -12.56 -13.94
CA PHE A 87 -6.84 -11.99 -12.61
C PHE A 87 -8.14 -11.37 -12.09
N LYS A 88 -8.86 -10.60 -12.91
CA LYS A 88 -10.18 -10.05 -12.51
C LYS A 88 -11.20 -11.14 -12.23
N VAL A 89 -11.21 -12.22 -13.02
CA VAL A 89 -12.09 -13.37 -12.80
C VAL A 89 -11.79 -14.02 -11.45
N ALA A 90 -10.50 -14.28 -11.17
CA ALA A 90 -10.07 -14.85 -9.90
C ALA A 90 -10.47 -13.96 -8.70
N LEU A 91 -10.29 -12.64 -8.80
CA LEU A 91 -10.71 -11.70 -7.75
C LEU A 91 -12.22 -11.74 -7.49
N ARG A 92 -13.04 -11.80 -8.56
CA ARG A 92 -14.50 -11.90 -8.43
C ARG A 92 -14.94 -13.20 -7.77
N MET A 93 -14.31 -14.33 -8.14
CA MET A 93 -14.61 -15.64 -7.55
C MET A 93 -14.24 -15.70 -6.06
N ASN A 94 -13.25 -14.92 -5.63
CA ASN A 94 -12.83 -14.83 -4.23
C ASN A 94 -13.52 -13.69 -3.46
N ASN A 95 -14.68 -13.19 -3.93
CA ASN A 95 -15.45 -12.12 -3.31
C ASN A 95 -14.62 -10.87 -2.94
N SER A 96 -13.59 -10.59 -3.75
CA SER A 96 -12.69 -9.46 -3.50
C SER A 96 -13.43 -8.14 -3.69
N ILE A 97 -13.23 -7.20 -2.76
CA ILE A 97 -13.84 -5.88 -2.81
C ILE A 97 -12.95 -4.93 -3.61
N GLU A 98 -13.46 -4.43 -4.74
CA GLU A 98 -12.75 -3.44 -5.57
C GLU A 98 -12.85 -2.04 -4.96
N GLN A 99 -11.72 -1.48 -4.48
CA GLN A 99 -11.66 -0.16 -3.88
C GLN A 99 -10.38 0.60 -4.18
N ARG A 100 -10.49 1.93 -4.28
CA ARG A 100 -9.32 2.83 -4.30
C ARG A 100 -8.71 2.93 -2.91
N ILE A 101 -7.59 2.24 -2.71
CA ILE A 101 -6.85 2.24 -1.44
C ILE A 101 -5.44 2.78 -1.64
N SER A 102 -5.05 3.71 -0.77
CA SER A 102 -3.66 4.14 -0.61
C SER A 102 -3.13 3.50 0.66
N LYS A 103 -2.05 2.72 0.55
CA LYS A 103 -1.40 2.09 1.70
C LYS A 103 -0.92 3.15 2.69
N TYR A 104 -0.33 4.22 2.17
CA TYR A 104 0.07 5.37 2.97
C TYR A 104 -1.09 5.92 3.79
N CYS A 105 -2.20 6.29 3.14
CA CYS A 105 -3.32 6.91 3.84
C CYS A 105 -3.99 5.97 4.86
N ILE A 106 -4.17 4.69 4.52
CA ILE A 106 -4.83 3.75 5.44
C ILE A 106 -3.96 3.44 6.65
N CYS A 107 -2.64 3.32 6.46
CA CYS A 107 -1.69 3.11 7.54
C CYS A 107 -1.57 4.36 8.41
N LEU A 108 -1.36 5.53 7.79
CA LEU A 108 -1.27 6.82 8.50
C LEU A 108 -2.50 7.09 9.36
N SER A 109 -3.70 6.80 8.84
CA SER A 109 -4.95 6.95 9.62
C SER A 109 -5.09 6.03 10.83
N ARG A 110 -4.19 5.05 11.00
CA ARG A 110 -4.14 4.16 12.16
C ARG A 110 -2.94 4.45 13.06
N THR A 111 -1.84 4.97 12.53
CA THR A 111 -0.63 5.30 13.28
C THR A 111 -0.64 6.73 13.82
N GLU A 112 -1.30 7.68 13.14
CA GLU A 112 -1.32 9.11 13.48
C GLU A 112 -2.63 9.51 14.21
N PRO A 113 -2.61 9.74 15.54
CA PRO A 113 -3.80 10.05 16.32
C PRO A 113 -4.42 11.41 15.99
N GLU A 114 -3.61 12.39 15.58
CA GLU A 114 -4.09 13.74 15.28
C GLU A 114 -4.80 13.84 13.92
N LEU A 115 -4.64 12.82 13.07
CA LEU A 115 -5.26 12.78 11.76
C LEU A 115 -6.78 12.59 11.89
N LYS A 116 -7.57 13.47 11.23
CA LYS A 116 -9.03 13.41 11.23
C LYS A 116 -9.55 12.07 10.68
N SER A 117 -9.91 11.17 11.59
CA SER A 117 -10.27 9.77 11.30
C SER A 117 -11.56 9.61 10.47
N ASN A 118 -12.48 10.59 10.53
CA ASN A 118 -13.78 10.53 9.86
C ASN A 118 -13.68 10.38 8.34
N LEU A 119 -12.64 10.92 7.71
CA LEU A 119 -12.40 10.78 6.27
C LEU A 119 -12.09 9.33 5.87
N PHE A 120 -11.44 8.58 6.77
CA PHE A 120 -11.00 7.20 6.51
C PHE A 120 -11.99 6.16 7.03
N LYS A 121 -12.98 6.57 7.82
CA LYS A 121 -13.99 5.69 8.43
C LYS A 121 -14.67 4.75 7.42
N PRO A 122 -15.11 5.18 6.22
CA PRO A 122 -15.71 4.26 5.25
C PRO A 122 -14.76 3.14 4.82
N LYS A 123 -13.47 3.45 4.60
CA LYS A 123 -12.45 2.46 4.22
C LYS A 123 -12.20 1.48 5.36
N HIS A 124 -12.10 1.97 6.60
CA HIS A 124 -11.94 1.13 7.78
C HIS A 124 -13.14 0.20 8.01
N LEU A 125 -14.36 0.67 7.76
CA LEU A 125 -15.56 -0.17 7.87
C LEU A 125 -15.53 -1.33 6.87
N ASN A 126 -15.12 -1.09 5.62
CA ASN A 126 -15.02 -2.15 4.61
C ASN A 126 -13.93 -3.17 4.95
N ILE A 127 -12.78 -2.68 5.41
CA ILE A 127 -11.70 -3.51 5.94
C ILE A 127 -12.19 -4.40 7.10
N ASN A 128 -12.96 -3.83 8.03
CA ASN A 128 -13.48 -4.57 9.17
C ASN A 128 -14.54 -5.61 8.75
N LYS A 129 -15.34 -5.35 7.70
CA LYS A 129 -16.28 -6.34 7.14
C LYS A 129 -15.54 -7.56 6.60
N LEU A 130 -14.43 -7.37 5.89
CA LEU A 130 -13.60 -8.46 5.37
C LEU A 130 -13.04 -9.34 6.50
N LYS A 131 -12.55 -8.72 7.59
CA LYS A 131 -12.06 -9.47 8.75
C LYS A 131 -13.12 -10.36 9.41
N LYS A 132 -14.37 -9.90 9.46
CA LYS A 132 -15.49 -10.68 10.01
C LYS A 132 -15.86 -11.88 9.14
N PHE A 133 -15.69 -11.78 7.82
CA PHE A 133 -15.95 -12.89 6.91
C PHE A 133 -14.99 -14.06 7.19
N VAL A 134 -13.69 -13.75 7.30
CA VAL A 134 -12.65 -14.76 7.58
C VAL A 134 -12.75 -15.35 8.99
N ALA A 135 -13.30 -14.63 9.97
CA ALA A 135 -13.45 -15.13 11.33
C ALA A 135 -14.64 -16.09 11.54
N ASN A 136 -15.53 -16.21 10.54
CA ASN A 136 -16.74 -17.03 10.58
C ASN A 136 -16.66 -18.27 9.66
N GLU A 137 -15.52 -18.49 9.01
CA GLU A 137 -15.15 -19.73 8.31
C GLU A 137 -14.18 -20.55 9.18
#